data_AF-A0A7C2SU91-F1
#
_entry.id   AF-A0A7C2SU91-F1
#
_cell.length_a   1.000
_cell.length_b   1.000
_cell.length_c   1.000
_cell.angle_alpha   90.00
_cell.angle_beta   90.00
_cell.angle_gamma   90.00
#
_symmetry.space_group_name_H-M   'P 1'
#
loop_
_entity.id
_entity.type
_entity.pdbx_description
1 polymer ?
#
loop_
_entity_poly.entity_id
_entity_poly.type
_entity_poly.pdbx_seq_one_letter_code
_entity_poly.pdbx_strand_id
1 'polypeptide(L)'
;MDFNKLHKIIAAFVFFVALIVYVSTAQVSVSFWDCGEFIAASFLLQVPHPPGTPFFLILGRIFSIIPFAEDIAFRVNMISVISSAFTVLFVYLIVVKLINLFNKEEKGLLDKLGTYLAAATGALSLAFADTFWFNAVEAEVYALSTFFIGIVTWLIMVWNEKADEEDSSKYLILIAYLIGISTGVHLLAVLASVAIVMVVIFRKYVDDFENLKKTGILLAIHGGIILLLLMALWAGQTHSSPVGYEEAADFDSRVLMIAGIVSLVFVLFFRKQIFSKNSFYLPMFIGSVVLLSIYPGIVKYIPNLVATIGKNNLVLDIA
;
A
#
# COMPACT_ATOMS: atom_id res chain seq x y z
N MET A 1 16.22 -20.90 26.08
CA MET A 1 16.48 -20.41 24.72
C MET A 1 15.90 -19.00 24.61
N ASP A 2 16.62 -18.04 24.06
CA ASP A 2 16.09 -16.69 23.88
C ASP A 2 15.22 -16.64 22.61
N PHE A 3 13.90 -16.59 22.78
CA PHE A 3 12.93 -16.53 21.68
C PHE A 3 13.09 -15.27 20.84
N ASN A 4 13.55 -14.16 21.43
CA ASN A 4 13.82 -12.93 20.68
C ASN A 4 15.02 -13.12 19.75
N LYS A 5 16.04 -13.86 20.19
CA LYS A 5 17.18 -14.21 19.34
C LYS A 5 16.74 -15.12 18.18
N LEU A 6 15.92 -16.13 18.46
CA LEU A 6 15.38 -17.01 17.41
C LEU A 6 14.56 -16.22 16.37
N HIS A 7 13.64 -15.37 16.82
CA HIS A 7 12.84 -14.51 15.96
C HIS A 7 13.72 -13.67 15.02
N LYS A 8 14.77 -13.03 15.55
CA LYS A 8 15.72 -12.23 14.75
C LYS A 8 16.49 -13.07 13.73
N ILE A 9 16.87 -14.30 14.08
CA ILE A 9 17.56 -15.22 13.15
C ILE A 9 16.62 -15.60 11.99
N ILE A 10 15.37 -15.95 12.29
CA ILE A 10 14.39 -16.30 11.24
C ILE A 10 14.06 -15.08 10.38
N ALA A 11 13.93 -13.90 10.98
CA ALA A 11 13.75 -12.64 10.25
C ALA A 11 14.89 -12.39 9.26
N ALA A 12 16.14 -12.51 9.73
CA ALA A 12 17.32 -12.38 8.90
C ALA A 12 17.37 -13.44 7.79
N PHE A 13 17.06 -14.70 8.12
CA PHE A 13 16.98 -15.78 7.14
C PHE A 13 15.98 -15.47 6.02
N VAL A 14 14.75 -15.06 6.37
CA VAL A 14 13.71 -14.70 5.40
C VAL A 14 14.18 -13.55 4.49
N PHE A 15 14.78 -12.50 5.06
CA PHE A 15 15.34 -11.39 4.31
C PHE A 15 16.44 -11.84 3.34
N PHE A 16 17.42 -12.61 3.83
CA PHE A 16 18.57 -13.02 3.01
C PHE A 16 18.18 -14.03 1.92
N VAL A 17 17.22 -14.92 2.18
CA VAL A 17 16.70 -15.81 1.13
C VAL A 17 16.08 -14.99 0.00
N ALA A 18 15.19 -14.04 0.30
CA ALA A 18 14.59 -13.17 -0.71
C ALA A 18 15.66 -12.35 -1.45
N LEU A 19 16.58 -11.73 -0.71
CA LEU A 19 17.66 -10.92 -1.29
C LEU A 19 18.54 -11.73 -2.23
N ILE A 20 19.00 -12.92 -1.82
CA ILE A 20 19.87 -13.78 -2.65
C ILE A 20 19.15 -14.20 -3.93
N VAL A 21 17.89 -14.63 -3.81
CA VAL A 21 17.08 -15.04 -4.96
C VAL A 21 16.89 -13.88 -5.93
N TYR A 22 16.50 -12.71 -5.45
CA TYR A 22 16.29 -11.53 -6.30
C TYR A 22 17.59 -11.01 -6.90
N VAL A 23 18.70 -10.98 -6.17
CA VAL A 23 20.02 -10.64 -6.75
C VAL A 23 20.40 -11.62 -7.86
N SER A 24 20.20 -12.93 -7.64
CA SER A 24 20.57 -13.96 -8.63
C SER A 24 19.70 -13.97 -9.89
N THR A 25 18.54 -13.32 -9.84
CA THR A 25 17.56 -13.28 -10.94
C THR A 25 17.25 -11.86 -11.42
N ALA A 26 17.96 -10.87 -10.88
CA ALA A 26 17.85 -9.47 -11.29
C ALA A 26 18.24 -9.31 -12.76
N GLN A 27 17.52 -8.44 -13.46
CA GLN A 27 17.84 -8.10 -14.83
C GLN A 27 19.21 -7.44 -14.87
N VAL A 28 20.14 -8.05 -15.63
CA VAL A 28 21.54 -7.59 -15.73
C VAL A 28 21.70 -6.34 -16.60
N SER A 29 20.66 -6.00 -17.35
CA SER A 29 20.57 -4.81 -18.21
C SER A 29 19.13 -4.26 -18.20
N VAL A 30 18.81 -3.38 -19.15
CA VAL A 30 17.48 -2.79 -19.30
C VAL A 30 16.44 -3.87 -19.67
N SER A 31 15.34 -3.94 -18.89
CA SER A 31 14.19 -4.79 -19.18
C SER A 31 13.13 -4.08 -20.01
N PHE A 32 12.07 -4.83 -20.37
CA PHE A 32 10.97 -4.31 -21.18
C PHE A 32 10.12 -3.31 -20.38
N TRP A 33 9.33 -2.49 -21.09
CA TRP A 33 8.37 -1.53 -20.52
C TRP A 33 9.03 -0.29 -19.87
N ASP A 34 8.50 0.16 -18.72
CA ASP A 34 8.82 1.43 -18.07
C ASP A 34 10.23 1.45 -17.45
N CYS A 35 10.81 0.28 -17.16
CA CYS A 35 12.13 0.14 -16.54
C CYS A 35 13.24 0.90 -17.29
N GLY A 36 13.28 0.80 -18.62
CA GLY A 36 14.27 1.49 -19.43
C GLY A 36 14.17 3.01 -19.32
N GLU A 37 12.94 3.53 -19.27
CA GLU A 37 12.69 4.95 -19.05
C GLU A 37 13.11 5.37 -17.65
N PHE A 38 12.74 4.63 -16.60
CA PHE A 38 13.13 4.93 -15.23
C PHE A 38 14.65 4.91 -15.03
N ILE A 39 15.35 3.95 -15.64
CA ILE A 39 16.82 3.87 -15.59
C ILE A 39 17.45 5.07 -16.30
N ALA A 40 17.02 5.39 -17.52
CA ALA A 40 17.54 6.51 -18.29
C ALA A 40 17.25 7.86 -17.60
N ALA A 41 16.02 8.05 -17.12
CA ALA A 41 15.61 9.24 -16.39
C ALA A 41 16.34 9.37 -15.05
N SER A 42 16.60 8.27 -14.34
CA SER A 42 17.43 8.26 -13.12
C SER A 42 18.87 8.65 -13.43
N PHE A 43 19.44 8.16 -14.53
CA PHE A 43 20.80 8.49 -14.93
C PHE A 43 20.93 9.96 -15.35
N LEU A 44 19.99 10.49 -16.13
CA LEU A 44 20.04 11.86 -16.64
C LEU A 44 19.36 12.90 -15.74
N LEU A 45 18.67 12.47 -14.67
CA LEU A 45 17.76 13.29 -13.86
C LEU A 45 16.69 14.00 -14.72
N GLN A 46 16.09 13.25 -15.64
CA GLN A 46 14.94 13.69 -16.45
C GLN A 46 13.62 13.31 -15.79
N VAL A 47 12.49 13.72 -16.38
CA VAL A 47 11.15 13.37 -15.88
C VAL A 47 10.60 12.25 -16.75
N PRO A 48 10.33 11.05 -16.20
CA PRO A 48 9.66 9.97 -16.92
C PRO A 48 8.17 10.30 -17.09
N HIS A 49 7.44 9.41 -17.74
CA HIS A 49 5.99 9.50 -17.86
C HIS A 49 5.30 9.88 -16.53
N PRO A 50 4.17 10.63 -16.58
CA PRO A 50 3.43 11.02 -15.38
C PRO A 50 3.09 9.82 -14.49
N PRO A 51 3.30 9.90 -13.16
CA PRO A 51 3.43 11.13 -12.37
C PRO A 51 4.87 11.63 -12.16
N GLY A 52 5.90 11.06 -12.81
CA GLY A 52 7.28 11.56 -12.79
C GLY A 52 8.19 11.10 -11.64
N THR A 53 7.64 10.46 -10.60
CA THR A 53 8.37 9.63 -9.61
C THR A 53 9.71 10.19 -9.04
N PRO A 54 9.76 11.47 -8.61
CA PRO A 54 11.01 12.19 -8.34
C PRO A 54 11.91 11.58 -7.26
N PHE A 55 11.34 10.98 -6.20
CA PHE A 55 12.13 10.34 -5.15
C PHE A 55 12.78 9.04 -5.65
N PHE A 56 12.08 8.27 -6.48
CA PHE A 56 12.64 7.09 -7.12
C PHE A 56 13.84 7.47 -8.00
N LEU A 57 13.73 8.55 -8.79
CA LEU A 57 14.80 9.00 -9.67
C LEU A 57 16.03 9.50 -8.92
N ILE A 58 15.86 10.22 -7.80
CA ILE A 58 16.98 10.64 -6.95
C ILE A 58 17.72 9.41 -6.40
N LEU A 59 16.97 8.40 -5.95
CA LEU A 59 17.57 7.15 -5.48
C LEU A 59 18.26 6.41 -6.64
N GLY A 60 17.62 6.35 -7.80
CA GLY A 60 18.18 5.80 -9.04
C GLY A 60 19.49 6.47 -9.43
N ARG A 61 19.56 7.80 -9.33
CA ARG A 61 20.78 8.56 -9.58
C ARG A 61 21.90 8.16 -8.62
N ILE A 62 21.61 8.03 -7.32
CA ILE A 62 22.58 7.58 -6.32
C ILE A 62 23.12 6.19 -6.70
N PHE A 63 22.24 5.23 -6.97
CA PHE A 63 22.64 3.87 -7.36
C PHE A 63 23.44 3.84 -8.66
N SER A 64 23.06 4.67 -9.65
CA SER A 64 23.78 4.75 -10.93
C SER A 64 25.24 5.18 -10.77
N ILE A 65 25.55 6.02 -9.77
CA ILE A 65 26.89 6.56 -9.53
C ILE A 65 27.79 5.58 -8.77
N ILE A 66 27.24 4.74 -7.88
CA ILE A 66 28.03 3.81 -7.06
C ILE A 66 28.53 2.65 -7.95
N PRO A 67 29.85 2.46 -8.12
CA PRO A 67 30.40 1.53 -9.11
C PRO A 67 30.51 0.09 -8.58
N PHE A 68 29.41 -0.51 -8.11
CA PHE A 68 29.41 -1.90 -7.60
C PHE A 68 29.14 -2.97 -8.67
N ALA A 69 28.77 -2.57 -9.89
CA ALA A 69 28.60 -3.43 -11.06
C ALA A 69 28.96 -2.65 -12.33
N GLU A 70 29.33 -3.28 -13.43
CA GLU A 70 29.69 -2.55 -14.66
C GLU A 70 28.48 -1.85 -15.30
N ASP A 71 27.35 -2.57 -15.41
CA ASP A 71 26.13 -2.08 -16.04
C ASP A 71 25.33 -1.14 -15.11
N ILE A 72 24.92 0.03 -15.62
CA ILE A 72 24.15 1.02 -14.87
C ILE A 72 22.71 0.56 -14.60
N ALA A 73 22.09 -0.14 -15.55
CA ALA A 73 20.73 -0.66 -15.39
C ALA A 73 20.69 -1.66 -14.23
N PHE A 74 21.65 -2.58 -14.14
CA PHE A 74 21.75 -3.47 -12.99
C PHE A 74 21.87 -2.72 -11.67
N ARG A 75 22.67 -1.64 -11.62
CA ARG A 75 22.80 -0.82 -10.41
C ARG A 75 21.45 -0.22 -9.99
N VAL A 76 20.67 0.30 -10.94
CA VAL A 76 19.36 0.89 -10.64
C VAL A 76 18.33 -0.20 -10.28
N ASN A 77 18.34 -1.36 -10.95
CA ASN A 77 17.50 -2.52 -10.62
C ASN A 77 17.66 -2.97 -9.16
N MET A 78 18.85 -2.76 -8.56
CA MET A 78 19.09 -3.09 -7.15
C MET A 78 18.19 -2.34 -6.17
N ILE A 79 17.60 -1.20 -6.56
CA ILE A 79 16.60 -0.51 -5.72
C ILE A 79 15.41 -1.42 -5.46
N SER A 80 14.87 -2.03 -6.52
CA SER A 80 13.74 -2.95 -6.43
C SER A 80 14.11 -4.22 -5.68
N VAL A 81 15.27 -4.79 -5.98
CA VAL A 81 15.79 -6.00 -5.31
C VAL A 81 15.85 -5.81 -3.80
N ILE A 82 16.48 -4.72 -3.34
CA ILE A 82 16.64 -4.42 -1.92
C ILE A 82 15.29 -4.10 -1.28
N SER A 83 14.49 -3.25 -1.94
CA SER A 83 13.17 -2.85 -1.43
C SER A 83 12.26 -4.05 -1.25
N SER A 84 12.16 -4.93 -2.24
CA SER A 84 11.34 -6.14 -2.19
C SER A 84 11.84 -7.14 -1.15
N ALA A 85 13.16 -7.31 -0.97
CA ALA A 85 13.68 -8.15 0.12
C ALA A 85 13.28 -7.62 1.51
N PHE A 86 13.31 -6.29 1.70
CA PHE A 86 12.80 -5.67 2.92
C PHE A 86 11.27 -5.80 3.05
N THR A 87 10.51 -5.70 1.97
CA THR A 87 9.05 -5.96 1.98
C THR A 87 8.75 -7.35 2.51
N VAL A 88 9.47 -8.38 2.04
CA VAL A 88 9.34 -9.77 2.52
C VAL A 88 9.67 -9.86 4.01
N LEU A 89 10.71 -9.17 4.48
CA LEU A 89 11.02 -9.07 5.91
C LEU A 89 9.87 -8.41 6.70
N PHE A 90 9.32 -7.30 6.23
CA PHE A 90 8.21 -6.63 6.92
C PHE A 90 6.96 -7.50 6.96
N VAL A 91 6.66 -8.25 5.89
CA VAL A 91 5.55 -9.21 5.87
C VAL A 91 5.75 -10.26 6.95
N TYR A 92 6.96 -10.82 7.10
CA TYR A 92 7.26 -11.73 8.21
C TYR A 92 6.98 -11.08 9.58
N LEU A 93 7.49 -9.86 9.81
CA LEU A 93 7.30 -9.16 11.09
C LEU A 93 5.83 -8.84 11.38
N ILE A 94 5.07 -8.43 10.36
CA ILE A 94 3.64 -8.16 10.44
C ILE A 94 2.88 -9.44 10.79
N VAL A 95 3.14 -10.55 10.10
CA VAL A 95 2.44 -11.82 10.33
C VAL A 95 2.76 -12.37 11.72
N VAL A 96 4.00 -12.27 12.20
CA VAL A 96 4.34 -12.63 13.60
C VAL A 96 3.50 -11.81 14.59
N LYS A 97 3.41 -10.48 14.41
CA LYS A 97 2.60 -9.63 15.28
C LYS A 97 1.11 -9.96 15.21
N LEU A 98 0.58 -10.25 14.02
CA LEU A 98 -0.83 -10.64 13.83
C LEU A 98 -1.15 -11.95 14.53
N ILE A 99 -0.32 -12.98 14.37
CA ILE A 99 -0.53 -14.27 15.04
C ILE A 99 -0.52 -14.08 16.57
N ASN A 100 0.45 -13.34 17.10
CA ASN A 100 0.54 -13.05 18.54
C ASN A 100 -0.66 -12.25 19.07
N LEU A 101 -1.27 -11.39 18.24
CA LEU A 101 -2.46 -10.61 18.62
C LEU A 101 -3.67 -11.53 18.88
N PHE A 102 -3.82 -12.59 18.07
CA PHE A 102 -4.91 -13.56 18.20
C PHE A 102 -4.60 -14.69 19.17
N ASN A 103 -3.32 -15.06 19.32
CA ASN A 103 -2.89 -16.16 20.19
C ASN A 103 -2.29 -15.64 21.50
N LYS A 104 -3.15 -15.34 22.47
CA LYS A 104 -2.74 -14.79 23.78
C LYS A 104 -2.15 -15.83 24.75
N GLU A 105 -2.14 -17.11 24.39
CA GLU A 105 -1.79 -18.22 25.28
C GLU A 105 -0.49 -18.96 24.92
N GLU A 106 0.39 -18.38 24.09
CA GLU A 106 1.66 -19.03 23.74
C GLU A 106 2.49 -19.39 24.99
N LYS A 107 2.64 -20.69 25.27
CA LYS A 107 3.21 -21.20 26.54
C LYS A 107 4.41 -22.13 26.34
N GLY A 108 5.05 -22.12 25.17
CA GLY A 108 6.24 -22.95 24.94
C GLY A 108 7.02 -22.69 23.65
N LEU A 109 8.09 -23.47 23.49
CA LEU A 109 8.98 -23.44 22.32
C LEU A 109 8.27 -23.82 21.02
N LEU A 110 7.43 -24.86 21.06
CA LEU A 110 6.71 -25.34 19.88
C LEU A 110 5.71 -24.31 19.35
N ASP A 111 4.99 -23.62 20.24
CA ASP A 111 4.05 -22.55 19.86
C ASP A 111 4.80 -21.40 19.16
N LYS A 112 5.91 -20.94 19.76
CA LYS A 112 6.76 -19.88 19.18
C LYS A 112 7.33 -20.27 17.82
N LEU A 113 7.84 -21.51 17.70
CA LEU A 113 8.33 -22.03 16.42
C LEU A 113 7.20 -22.11 15.40
N GLY A 114 6.00 -22.56 15.80
CA GLY A 114 4.82 -22.58 14.94
C GLY A 114 4.49 -21.19 14.39
N THR A 115 4.45 -20.17 15.26
CA THR A 115 4.23 -18.77 14.86
C THR A 115 5.29 -18.27 13.89
N TYR A 116 6.58 -18.50 14.18
CA TYR A 116 7.67 -18.03 13.31
C TYR A 116 7.73 -18.75 11.98
N LEU A 117 7.49 -20.07 11.95
CA LEU A 117 7.49 -20.84 10.71
C LEU A 117 6.26 -20.52 9.86
N ALA A 118 5.08 -20.32 10.46
CA ALA A 118 3.89 -19.88 9.73
C ALA A 118 4.11 -18.49 9.10
N ALA A 119 4.68 -17.55 9.86
CA ALA A 119 5.02 -16.23 9.35
C ALA A 119 6.10 -16.27 8.26
N ALA A 120 7.12 -17.11 8.42
CA ALA A 120 8.18 -17.27 7.42
C ALA A 120 7.64 -17.89 6.13
N THR A 121 6.77 -18.90 6.23
CA THR A 121 6.08 -19.49 5.07
C THR A 121 5.25 -18.44 4.35
N GLY A 122 4.43 -17.65 5.06
CA GLY A 122 3.63 -16.60 4.43
C GLY A 122 4.47 -15.52 3.73
N ALA A 123 5.56 -15.08 4.37
CA ALA A 123 6.48 -14.11 3.78
C ALA A 123 7.21 -14.67 2.55
N LEU A 124 7.71 -15.90 2.62
CA LEU A 124 8.37 -16.55 1.50
C LEU A 124 7.39 -16.89 0.37
N SER A 125 6.12 -17.21 0.66
CA SER A 125 5.09 -17.35 -0.37
C SER A 125 4.90 -16.06 -1.17
N LEU A 126 4.94 -14.88 -0.53
CA LEU A 126 4.97 -13.61 -1.24
C LEU A 126 6.26 -13.47 -2.05
N ALA A 127 7.41 -13.87 -1.48
CA ALA A 127 8.70 -13.73 -2.14
C ALA A 127 8.76 -14.49 -3.49
N PHE A 128 8.09 -15.64 -3.54
CA PHE A 128 8.00 -16.50 -4.72
C PHE A 128 6.71 -16.31 -5.54
N ALA A 129 5.90 -15.29 -5.24
CA ALA A 129 4.71 -14.96 -6.02
C ALA A 129 5.12 -14.26 -7.32
N ASP A 130 4.63 -14.75 -8.46
CA ASP A 130 5.03 -14.34 -9.81
C ASP A 130 5.03 -12.80 -10.01
N THR A 131 3.90 -12.14 -9.74
CA THR A 131 3.77 -10.69 -9.88
C THR A 131 4.71 -9.91 -8.96
N PHE A 132 4.92 -10.41 -7.73
CA PHE A 132 5.80 -9.72 -6.78
C PHE A 132 7.28 -9.91 -7.15
N TRP A 133 7.66 -11.13 -7.53
CA TRP A 133 9.02 -11.43 -7.98
C TRP A 133 9.34 -10.64 -9.24
N PHE A 134 8.45 -10.61 -10.23
CA PHE A 134 8.67 -9.87 -11.47
C PHE A 134 9.04 -8.40 -11.21
N ASN A 135 8.29 -7.71 -10.33
CA ASN A 135 8.60 -6.34 -9.91
C ASN A 135 9.88 -6.22 -9.05
N ALA A 136 10.32 -7.29 -8.38
CA ALA A 136 11.49 -7.28 -7.51
C ALA A 136 12.83 -7.32 -8.28
N VAL A 137 12.84 -7.75 -9.54
CA VAL A 137 14.07 -8.02 -10.31
C VAL A 137 14.39 -6.95 -11.36
N GLU A 138 13.59 -5.89 -11.45
CA GLU A 138 13.76 -4.79 -12.41
C GLU A 138 13.39 -3.44 -11.78
N ALA A 139 13.85 -2.34 -12.38
CA ALA A 139 13.72 -0.97 -11.87
C ALA A 139 12.27 -0.44 -11.92
N GLU A 140 11.38 -1.04 -11.13
CA GLU A 140 9.98 -0.69 -10.99
C GLU A 140 9.66 0.07 -9.69
N VAL A 141 8.74 1.03 -9.82
CA VAL A 141 8.31 1.87 -8.69
C VAL A 141 7.42 1.11 -7.70
N TYR A 142 6.80 0.02 -8.13
CA TYR A 142 5.96 -0.83 -7.29
C TYR A 142 6.75 -1.55 -6.19
N ALA A 143 8.00 -1.95 -6.45
CA ALA A 143 8.86 -2.59 -5.46
C ALA A 143 9.14 -1.66 -4.26
N LEU A 144 9.57 -0.43 -4.54
CA LEU A 144 9.81 0.55 -3.49
C LEU A 144 8.51 1.00 -2.81
N SER A 145 7.39 1.02 -3.54
CA SER A 145 6.08 1.37 -2.98
C SER A 145 5.53 0.31 -2.02
N THR A 146 5.71 -0.97 -2.34
CA THR A 146 5.34 -2.07 -1.44
C THR A 146 6.22 -2.12 -0.19
N PHE A 147 7.49 -1.72 -0.32
CA PHE A 147 8.36 -1.50 0.84
C PHE A 147 7.79 -0.43 1.77
N PHE A 148 7.38 0.73 1.24
CA PHE A 148 6.76 1.78 2.03
C PHE A 148 5.47 1.28 2.72
N ILE A 149 4.63 0.51 2.04
CA ILE A 149 3.45 -0.12 2.66
C ILE A 149 3.86 -1.06 3.79
N GLY A 150 4.86 -1.92 3.57
CA GLY A 150 5.35 -2.86 4.57
C GLY A 150 5.85 -2.16 5.83
N ILE A 151 6.73 -1.16 5.70
CA ILE A 151 7.30 -0.46 6.84
C ILE A 151 6.23 0.35 7.60
N VAL A 152 5.34 1.08 6.93
CA VAL A 152 4.31 1.88 7.64
C VAL A 152 3.27 0.99 8.31
N THR A 153 2.93 -0.15 7.70
CA THR A 153 2.04 -1.16 8.29
C THR A 153 2.69 -1.78 9.53
N TRP A 154 3.96 -2.15 9.45
CA TRP A 154 4.69 -2.65 10.61
C TRP A 154 4.80 -1.60 11.72
N LEU A 155 5.13 -0.35 11.38
CA LEU A 155 5.23 0.76 12.33
C LEU A 155 3.90 1.06 13.03
N ILE A 156 2.75 0.99 12.35
CA ILE A 156 1.46 1.24 13.01
C ILE A 156 1.10 0.12 13.99
N MET A 157 1.53 -1.12 13.73
CA MET A 157 1.38 -2.20 14.71
C MET A 157 2.30 -2.00 15.92
N VAL A 158 3.54 -1.54 15.70
CA VAL A 158 4.45 -1.15 16.80
C VAL A 158 3.87 0.00 17.61
N TRP A 159 3.32 1.02 16.94
CA TRP A 159 2.62 2.11 17.60
C TRP A 159 1.44 1.61 18.43
N ASN A 160 0.63 0.70 17.91
CA ASN A 160 -0.56 0.20 18.59
C ASN A 160 -0.23 -0.51 19.92
N GLU A 161 0.87 -1.27 19.96
CA GLU A 161 1.39 -1.91 21.17
C GLU A 161 1.90 -0.88 22.19
N LYS A 162 2.43 0.24 21.72
CA LYS A 162 3.05 1.29 22.53
C LYS A 162 2.19 2.53 22.70
N ALA A 163 0.91 2.48 22.33
CA ALA A 163 0.07 3.68 22.18
C ALA A 163 -0.13 4.45 23.50
N ASP A 164 0.08 3.78 24.63
CA ASP A 164 -0.05 4.32 25.99
C ASP A 164 1.29 4.86 26.55
N GLU A 165 2.39 4.70 25.82
CA GLU A 165 3.70 5.28 26.17
C GLU A 165 3.73 6.78 25.82
N GLU A 166 4.42 7.59 26.63
CA GLU A 166 4.53 9.05 26.49
C GLU A 166 5.10 9.46 25.11
N ASP A 167 6.08 8.72 24.62
CA ASP A 167 6.78 8.97 23.35
C ASP A 167 6.22 8.13 22.17
N SER A 168 4.95 7.71 22.24
CA SER A 168 4.33 6.91 21.18
C SER A 168 4.06 7.71 19.89
N SER A 169 3.89 9.03 20.00
CA SER A 169 3.58 9.90 18.85
C SER A 169 4.67 9.90 17.77
N LYS A 170 5.93 9.60 18.11
CA LYS A 170 7.04 9.54 17.14
C LYS A 170 6.79 8.53 16.00
N TYR A 171 6.11 7.43 16.29
CA TYR A 171 5.80 6.43 15.26
C TYR A 171 4.79 6.99 14.26
N LEU A 172 3.78 7.74 14.71
CA LEU A 172 2.81 8.38 13.82
C LEU A 172 3.45 9.47 12.96
N ILE A 173 4.36 10.26 13.53
CA ILE A 173 5.13 11.27 12.79
C ILE A 173 6.00 10.60 11.73
N LEU A 174 6.70 9.52 12.09
CA LEU A 174 7.51 8.75 11.14
C LEU A 174 6.65 8.14 10.02
N ILE A 175 5.48 7.58 10.35
CA ILE A 175 4.54 7.06 9.36
C ILE A 175 4.08 8.17 8.40
N ALA A 176 3.70 9.34 8.91
CA ALA A 176 3.29 10.47 8.09
C ALA A 176 4.41 10.93 7.14
N TYR A 177 5.65 10.99 7.64
CA TYR A 177 6.83 11.31 6.85
C TYR A 177 7.07 10.29 5.74
N LEU A 178 7.01 8.99 6.06
CA LEU A 178 7.22 7.91 5.09
C LEU A 178 6.12 7.87 4.02
N ILE A 179 4.85 8.11 4.39
CA ILE A 179 3.76 8.26 3.42
C ILE A 179 4.02 9.47 2.52
N GLY A 180 4.43 10.61 3.08
CA GLY A 180 4.76 11.81 2.31
C GLY A 180 5.89 11.58 1.31
N ILE A 181 6.97 10.91 1.71
CA ILE A 181 8.05 10.56 0.78
C ILE A 181 7.58 9.57 -0.28
N SER A 182 6.74 8.60 0.08
CA SER A 182 6.28 7.57 -0.85
C SER A 182 5.49 8.15 -2.04
N THR A 183 4.87 9.33 -1.92
CA THR A 183 4.21 10.00 -3.05
C THR A 183 5.19 10.41 -4.15
N GLY A 184 6.48 10.60 -3.80
CA GLY A 184 7.56 10.79 -4.76
C GLY A 184 8.01 9.51 -5.46
N VAL A 185 7.43 8.36 -5.12
CA VAL A 185 7.67 7.06 -5.79
C VAL A 185 6.42 6.65 -6.56
N HIS A 186 5.34 6.39 -5.85
CA HIS A 186 4.04 6.02 -6.40
C HIS A 186 2.95 6.27 -5.36
N LEU A 187 1.73 6.53 -5.79
CA LEU A 187 0.60 6.81 -4.89
C LEU A 187 0.06 5.58 -4.14
N LEU A 188 0.65 4.41 -4.36
CA LEU A 188 0.15 3.14 -3.83
C LEU A 188 0.22 3.15 -2.29
N ALA A 189 1.33 3.65 -1.73
CA ALA A 189 1.52 3.69 -0.28
C ALA A 189 0.59 4.69 0.44
N VAL A 190 0.04 5.67 -0.27
CA VAL A 190 -0.99 6.59 0.29
C VAL A 190 -2.25 5.81 0.68
N LEU A 191 -2.59 4.73 -0.02
CA LEU A 191 -3.75 3.91 0.31
C LEU A 191 -3.65 3.30 1.71
N ALA A 192 -2.43 3.02 2.19
CA ALA A 192 -2.21 2.52 3.54
C ALA A 192 -2.62 3.52 4.63
N SER A 193 -2.70 4.82 4.31
CA SER A 193 -3.16 5.86 5.24
C SER A 193 -4.57 5.58 5.78
N VAL A 194 -5.45 4.99 4.97
CA VAL A 194 -6.81 4.60 5.38
C VAL A 194 -6.72 3.62 6.53
N ALA A 195 -6.00 2.51 6.35
CA ALA A 195 -5.83 1.49 7.38
C ALA A 195 -5.15 2.03 8.64
N ILE A 196 -4.15 2.91 8.48
CA ILE A 196 -3.45 3.56 9.60
C ILE A 196 -4.41 4.39 10.43
N VAL A 197 -5.21 5.25 9.79
CA VAL A 197 -6.23 6.07 10.46
C VAL A 197 -7.25 5.19 11.16
N MET A 198 -7.68 4.09 10.54
CA MET A 198 -8.58 3.13 11.17
C MET A 198 -7.99 2.54 12.45
N VAL A 199 -6.73 2.08 12.42
CA VAL A 199 -6.05 1.53 13.61
C VAL A 199 -5.94 2.58 14.72
N VAL A 200 -5.60 3.83 14.39
CA VAL A 200 -5.54 4.91 15.39
C VAL A 200 -6.90 5.15 16.04
N ILE A 201 -7.96 5.21 15.22
CA ILE A 201 -9.31 5.45 15.71
C ILE A 201 -9.80 4.31 16.59
N PHE A 202 -9.62 3.07 16.14
CA PHE A 202 -9.98 1.88 16.91
C PHE A 202 -9.21 1.79 18.23
N ARG A 203 -7.93 2.16 18.25
CA ARG A 203 -7.12 2.07 19.49
C ARG A 203 -7.46 3.16 20.51
N LYS A 204 -7.75 4.39 20.07
CA LYS A 204 -7.89 5.55 20.98
C LYS A 204 -9.32 5.96 21.28
N TYR A 205 -10.27 5.70 20.38
CA TYR A 205 -11.60 6.30 20.46
C TYR A 205 -12.73 5.27 20.54
N VAL A 206 -12.51 4.02 20.11
CA VAL A 206 -13.53 2.97 20.22
C VAL A 206 -13.46 2.30 21.59
N ASP A 207 -14.58 2.32 22.31
CA ASP A 207 -14.74 1.75 23.65
C ASP A 207 -15.86 0.70 23.74
N ASP A 208 -16.77 0.63 22.75
CA ASP A 208 -17.84 -0.37 22.67
C ASP A 208 -17.62 -1.33 21.49
N PHE A 209 -17.05 -2.50 21.80
CA PHE A 209 -16.76 -3.54 20.81
C PHE A 209 -18.04 -4.18 20.23
N GLU A 210 -19.12 -4.26 21.00
CA GLU A 210 -20.36 -4.89 20.54
C GLU A 210 -21.04 -4.01 19.48
N ASN A 211 -21.03 -2.70 19.69
CA ASN A 211 -21.50 -1.75 18.69
C ASN A 211 -20.57 -1.68 17.46
N LEU A 212 -19.25 -1.76 17.66
CA LEU A 212 -18.29 -1.86 16.56
C LEU A 212 -18.58 -3.09 15.69
N LYS A 213 -18.80 -4.26 16.31
CA LYS A 213 -19.11 -5.51 15.60
C LYS A 213 -20.43 -5.40 14.84
N LYS A 214 -21.49 -4.86 15.46
CA LYS A 214 -22.79 -4.63 14.79
C LYS A 214 -22.65 -3.75 13.56
N THR A 215 -21.93 -2.64 13.67
CA THR A 215 -21.70 -1.72 12.55
C THR A 215 -20.77 -2.33 11.48
N GLY A 216 -19.82 -3.18 11.86
CA GLY A 216 -19.03 -4.00 10.92
C GLY A 216 -19.89 -5.00 10.13
N ILE A 217 -20.86 -5.65 10.77
CA ILE A 217 -21.84 -6.51 10.08
C ILE A 217 -22.70 -5.68 9.12
N LEU A 218 -23.17 -4.49 9.55
CA LEU A 218 -23.91 -3.58 8.67
C LEU A 218 -23.08 -3.17 7.45
N LEU A 219 -21.78 -2.88 7.63
CA LEU A 219 -20.87 -2.59 6.53
C LEU A 219 -20.74 -3.78 5.57
N ALA A 220 -20.61 -5.00 6.08
CA ALA A 220 -20.54 -6.20 5.24
C ALA A 220 -21.85 -6.43 4.46
N ILE A 221 -23.01 -6.20 5.09
CA ILE A 221 -24.32 -6.27 4.41
C ILE A 221 -24.41 -5.18 3.34
N HIS A 222 -24.02 -3.94 3.65
CA HIS A 222 -24.03 -2.83 2.70
C HIS A 222 -23.13 -3.14 1.50
N GLY A 223 -21.89 -3.56 1.73
CA GLY A 223 -20.96 -3.97 0.68
C GLY A 223 -21.49 -5.14 -0.14
N GLY A 224 -22.11 -6.13 0.51
CA GLY A 224 -22.75 -7.27 -0.16
C GLY A 224 -23.91 -6.86 -1.06
N ILE A 225 -24.78 -5.94 -0.62
CA ILE A 225 -25.86 -5.39 -1.44
C ILE A 225 -25.29 -4.68 -2.67
N ILE A 226 -24.27 -3.83 -2.50
CA ILE A 226 -23.62 -3.13 -3.61
C ILE A 226 -23.00 -4.13 -4.58
N LEU A 227 -22.28 -5.14 -4.09
CA LEU A 227 -21.66 -6.16 -4.93
C LEU A 227 -22.70 -6.97 -5.72
N LEU A 228 -23.80 -7.38 -5.10
CA LEU A 228 -24.89 -8.08 -5.77
C LEU A 228 -25.56 -7.22 -6.84
N LEU A 229 -25.75 -5.92 -6.57
CA LEU A 229 -26.27 -4.99 -7.56
C LEU A 229 -25.31 -4.83 -8.74
N LEU A 230 -24.01 -4.69 -8.48
CA LEU A 230 -22.99 -4.63 -9.53
C LEU A 230 -22.98 -5.90 -10.38
N MET A 231 -23.05 -7.07 -9.74
CA MET A 231 -23.15 -8.36 -10.44
C MET A 231 -24.42 -8.45 -11.29
N ALA A 232 -25.56 -7.98 -10.79
CA ALA A 232 -26.82 -7.97 -11.54
C ALA A 232 -26.77 -7.02 -12.75
N LEU A 233 -26.22 -5.82 -12.57
CA LEU A 233 -26.03 -4.85 -13.66
C LEU A 233 -25.04 -5.37 -14.71
N TRP A 234 -23.96 -6.01 -14.27
CA TRP A 234 -22.95 -6.62 -15.13
C TRP A 234 -23.49 -7.84 -15.88
N ALA A 235 -24.28 -8.69 -15.23
CA ALA A 235 -24.90 -9.86 -15.86
C ALA A 235 -25.85 -9.49 -17.01
N GLY A 236 -26.37 -8.26 -17.01
CA GLY A 236 -27.15 -7.70 -18.13
C GLY A 236 -26.30 -7.27 -19.33
N GLN A 237 -24.97 -7.22 -19.22
CA GLN A 237 -24.05 -6.87 -20.31
C GLN A 237 -23.71 -8.14 -21.11
N THR A 238 -24.51 -8.44 -22.14
CA THR A 238 -24.36 -9.65 -22.95
C THR A 238 -23.73 -9.39 -24.32
N HIS A 239 -23.08 -8.25 -24.50
CA HIS A 239 -22.43 -7.88 -25.76
C HIS A 239 -21.27 -8.84 -26.05
N SER A 240 -21.22 -9.39 -27.27
CA SER A 240 -20.12 -10.26 -27.73
C SER A 240 -18.93 -9.49 -28.29
N SER A 241 -19.09 -8.18 -28.47
CA SER A 241 -18.07 -7.24 -28.94
C SER A 241 -17.91 -6.09 -27.94
N PRO A 242 -16.72 -5.46 -27.87
CA PRO A 242 -16.53 -4.27 -27.05
C PRO A 242 -17.54 -3.18 -27.39
N VAL A 243 -18.14 -2.58 -26.36
CA VAL A 243 -19.06 -1.45 -26.49
C VAL A 243 -18.31 -0.16 -26.79
N GLY A 244 -19.00 0.81 -27.39
CA GLY A 244 -18.43 2.14 -27.65
C GLY A 244 -18.12 2.90 -26.35
N TYR A 245 -17.21 3.88 -26.42
CA TYR A 245 -16.82 4.67 -25.24
C TYR A 245 -18.01 5.36 -24.55
N GLU A 246 -18.92 5.97 -25.32
CA GLU A 246 -20.10 6.65 -24.77
C GLU A 246 -21.04 5.67 -24.05
N GLU A 247 -21.23 4.47 -24.60
CA GLU A 247 -22.05 3.42 -24.00
C GLU A 247 -21.43 2.87 -22.71
N ALA A 248 -20.12 2.67 -22.69
CA ALA A 248 -19.39 2.33 -21.47
C ALA A 248 -19.50 3.43 -20.40
N ALA A 249 -19.37 4.70 -20.80
CA ALA A 249 -19.48 5.84 -19.88
C ALA A 249 -20.89 6.00 -19.31
N ASP A 250 -21.93 5.77 -20.10
CA ASP A 250 -23.33 5.77 -19.63
C ASP A 250 -23.58 4.61 -18.65
N PHE A 251 -23.06 3.42 -18.96
CA PHE A 251 -23.13 2.26 -18.06
C PHE A 251 -22.46 2.57 -16.71
N ASP A 252 -21.23 3.10 -16.72
CA ASP A 252 -20.49 3.46 -15.51
C ASP A 252 -21.24 4.53 -14.70
N SER A 253 -21.77 5.55 -15.37
CA SER A 253 -22.55 6.62 -14.73
C SER A 253 -23.81 6.08 -14.06
N ARG A 254 -24.51 5.16 -14.73
CA ARG A 254 -25.70 4.49 -14.19
C ARG A 254 -25.35 3.61 -12.99
N VAL A 255 -24.27 2.83 -13.08
CA VAL A 255 -23.75 2.01 -11.98
C VAL A 255 -23.46 2.88 -10.76
N LEU A 256 -22.71 3.97 -10.94
CA LEU A 256 -22.36 4.90 -9.86
C LEU A 256 -23.59 5.57 -9.25
N MET A 257 -24.55 6.00 -10.08
CA MET A 257 -25.79 6.61 -9.60
C MET A 257 -26.61 5.63 -8.75
N ILE A 258 -26.81 4.40 -9.23
CA ILE A 258 -27.58 3.37 -8.51
C ILE A 258 -26.86 3.01 -7.20
N ALA A 259 -25.56 2.73 -7.25
CA ALA A 259 -24.76 2.42 -6.07
C ALA A 259 -24.79 3.57 -5.05
N GLY A 260 -24.72 4.82 -5.51
CA GLY A 260 -24.82 6.02 -4.70
C GLY A 260 -26.18 6.18 -4.03
N ILE A 261 -27.29 6.02 -4.76
CA ILE A 261 -28.65 6.09 -4.22
C ILE A 261 -28.88 4.99 -3.18
N VAL A 262 -28.52 3.75 -3.50
CA VAL A 262 -28.67 2.62 -2.57
C VAL A 262 -27.84 2.84 -1.31
N SER A 263 -26.61 3.33 -1.45
CA SER A 263 -25.76 3.66 -0.30
C SER A 263 -26.33 4.79 0.53
N LEU A 264 -26.89 5.83 -0.10
CA LEU A 264 -27.55 6.93 0.60
C LEU A 264 -28.75 6.44 1.41
N VAL A 265 -29.62 5.63 0.80
CA VAL A 265 -30.79 5.04 1.48
C VAL A 265 -30.34 4.17 2.66
N PHE A 266 -29.34 3.33 2.46
CA PHE A 266 -28.80 2.47 3.52
C PHE A 266 -28.25 3.29 4.69
N VAL A 267 -27.45 4.32 4.39
CA VAL A 267 -26.85 5.20 5.40
C VAL A 267 -27.93 5.99 6.16
N LEU A 268 -28.95 6.50 5.47
CA LEU A 268 -30.06 7.22 6.10
C LEU A 268 -30.88 6.32 7.01
N PHE A 269 -31.14 5.08 6.59
CA PHE A 269 -31.88 4.09 7.37
C PHE A 269 -31.14 3.70 8.65
N PHE A 270 -29.83 3.44 8.57
CA PHE A 270 -28.99 3.06 9.71
C PHE A 270 -28.21 4.24 10.35
N ARG A 271 -28.67 5.48 10.15
CA ARG A 271 -27.94 6.70 10.53
C ARG A 271 -27.50 6.72 12.00
N LYS A 272 -28.34 6.22 12.92
CA LYS A 272 -28.05 6.24 14.37
C LYS A 272 -26.88 5.31 14.71
N GLN A 273 -26.80 4.16 14.06
CA GLN A 273 -25.73 3.19 14.22
C GLN A 273 -24.45 3.69 13.52
N ILE A 274 -24.59 4.17 12.28
CA ILE A 274 -23.48 4.57 11.41
C ILE A 274 -22.73 5.79 11.96
N PHE A 275 -23.44 6.82 12.42
CA PHE A 275 -22.83 8.05 12.97
C PHE A 275 -22.51 7.97 14.47
N SER A 276 -22.47 6.77 15.04
CA SER A 276 -22.02 6.57 16.42
C SER A 276 -20.49 6.61 16.51
N LYS A 277 -19.95 7.08 17.65
CA LYS A 277 -18.50 7.10 17.94
C LYS A 277 -17.84 5.72 17.78
N ASN A 278 -18.57 4.66 18.15
CA ASN A 278 -18.14 3.27 18.10
C ASN A 278 -18.53 2.56 16.80
N SER A 279 -18.75 3.32 15.72
CA SER A 279 -19.11 2.79 14.42
C SER A 279 -17.88 2.40 13.60
N PHE A 280 -17.93 1.28 12.89
CA PHE A 280 -16.91 0.91 11.91
C PHE A 280 -16.88 1.88 10.72
N TYR A 281 -18.01 2.53 10.40
CA TYR A 281 -18.11 3.49 9.29
C TYR A 281 -17.33 4.78 9.54
N LEU A 282 -17.22 5.23 10.79
CA LEU A 282 -16.57 6.49 11.14
C LEU A 282 -15.08 6.50 10.76
N PRO A 283 -14.25 5.52 11.19
CA PRO A 283 -12.86 5.45 10.76
C PRO A 283 -12.70 5.26 9.25
N MET A 284 -13.61 4.52 8.61
CA MET A 284 -13.59 4.36 7.15
C MET A 284 -13.86 5.67 6.43
N PHE A 285 -14.83 6.46 6.90
CA PHE A 285 -15.14 7.78 6.37
C PHE A 285 -13.97 8.75 6.57
N ILE A 286 -13.39 8.82 7.77
CA ILE A 286 -12.24 9.68 8.05
C ILE A 286 -11.04 9.26 7.19
N GLY A 287 -10.76 7.95 7.08
CA GLY A 287 -9.71 7.42 6.22
C GLY A 287 -9.92 7.80 4.75
N SER A 288 -11.15 7.71 4.25
CA SER A 288 -11.51 8.15 2.89
C SER A 288 -11.33 9.66 2.70
N VAL A 289 -11.70 10.49 3.68
CA VAL A 289 -11.46 11.94 3.64
C VAL A 289 -9.96 12.24 3.60
N VAL A 290 -9.15 11.52 4.38
CA VAL A 290 -7.69 11.64 4.34
C VAL A 290 -7.15 11.27 2.96
N LEU A 291 -7.58 10.13 2.39
CA LEU A 291 -7.18 9.73 1.04
C LEU A 291 -7.55 10.78 -0.03
N LEU A 292 -8.78 11.32 0.03
CA LEU A 292 -9.26 12.38 -0.87
C LEU A 292 -8.56 13.73 -0.65
N SER A 293 -8.07 13.99 0.56
CA SER A 293 -7.25 15.19 0.82
C SER A 293 -5.84 15.04 0.24
N ILE A 294 -5.29 13.82 0.20
CA ILE A 294 -3.94 13.58 -0.33
C ILE A 294 -3.97 13.53 -1.86
N TYR A 295 -4.83 12.71 -2.47
CA TYR A 295 -4.78 12.53 -3.92
C TYR A 295 -5.34 13.73 -4.71
N PRO A 296 -6.65 14.06 -4.65
CA PRO A 296 -7.17 15.30 -5.22
C PRO A 296 -6.45 16.54 -4.67
N GLY A 297 -6.33 16.68 -3.35
CA GLY A 297 -5.77 17.88 -2.71
C GLY A 297 -4.29 18.11 -3.03
N ILE A 298 -3.43 17.26 -2.49
CA ILE A 298 -1.98 17.47 -2.57
C ILE A 298 -1.44 17.09 -3.96
N VAL A 299 -1.87 15.97 -4.52
CA VAL A 299 -1.26 15.43 -5.76
C VAL A 299 -1.81 16.10 -7.01
N LYS A 300 -3.07 16.56 -7.04
CA LYS A 300 -3.66 17.24 -8.22
C LYS A 300 -3.79 18.75 -8.06
N TYR A 301 -4.46 19.22 -7.00
CA TYR A 301 -4.79 20.65 -6.88
C TYR A 301 -3.56 21.51 -6.61
N ILE A 302 -2.59 21.05 -5.81
CA ILE A 302 -1.37 21.84 -5.57
C ILE A 302 -0.56 22.01 -6.87
N PRO A 303 -0.22 20.96 -7.65
CA PRO A 303 0.45 21.15 -8.94
C PRO A 303 -0.32 22.05 -9.90
N ASN A 304 -1.65 21.90 -9.99
CA ASN A 304 -2.48 22.77 -10.83
C ASN A 304 -2.44 24.24 -10.37
N LEU A 305 -2.48 24.49 -9.06
CA LEU A 305 -2.34 25.82 -8.50
C LEU A 305 -0.97 26.41 -8.82
N VAL A 306 0.11 25.64 -8.64
CA VAL A 306 1.48 26.04 -8.97
C VAL A 306 1.63 26.32 -10.47
N ALA A 307 1.05 25.49 -11.34
CA ALA A 307 1.05 25.71 -12.78
C ALA A 307 0.30 27.01 -13.15
N THR A 308 -0.86 27.25 -12.53
CA THR A 308 -1.67 28.45 -12.73
C THR A 308 -0.93 29.72 -12.30
N ILE A 309 -0.29 29.69 -11.12
CA ILE A 309 0.48 30.82 -10.58
C ILE A 309 1.76 31.04 -11.40
N GLY A 310 2.45 29.95 -11.73
CA GLY A 310 3.75 29.97 -12.41
C GLY A 310 3.68 30.35 -13.88
N LYS A 311 2.49 30.42 -14.49
CA LYS A 311 2.29 30.67 -15.94
C LYS A 311 3.14 29.74 -16.83
N ASN A 312 3.49 28.56 -16.32
CA ASN A 312 4.38 27.61 -16.99
C ASN A 312 3.60 26.82 -18.04
N ASN A 313 3.51 27.39 -19.26
CA ASN A 313 2.97 26.74 -20.46
C ASN A 313 4.04 26.04 -21.33
N LEU A 314 5.31 25.97 -20.90
CA LEU A 314 6.39 25.54 -21.82
C LEU A 314 6.58 24.02 -21.96
N VAL A 315 5.96 23.19 -21.11
CA VAL A 315 6.23 21.73 -21.10
C VAL A 315 4.98 20.88 -21.36
N LEU A 316 3.76 21.43 -21.20
CA LEU A 316 2.52 20.68 -21.40
C LEU A 316 1.90 20.86 -22.80
N ASP A 317 2.39 21.81 -23.60
CA ASP A 317 1.94 22.03 -24.99
C ASP A 317 2.75 21.21 -26.03
N ILE A 318 3.53 20.22 -25.57
CA ILE A 318 4.22 19.25 -26.45
C ILE A 318 3.57 17.87 -26.27
N ALA A 319 2.33 17.75 -26.72
CA ALA A 319 1.66 16.48 -27.00
C ALA A 319 0.64 16.68 -28.12
#